data_AF-A0A060YHW1-F1
#
_entry.id   AF-A0A060YHW1-F1
#
_cell.length_a   1.000
_cell.length_b   1.000
_cell.length_c   1.000
_cell.angle_alpha   90.00
_cell.angle_beta   90.00
_cell.angle_gamma   90.00
#
_symmetry.space_group_name_H-M   'P 1'
#
loop_
_entity.id
_entity.type
_entity.pdbx_description
1 polymer ?
#
loop_
_entity_poly.entity_id
_entity_poly.type
_entity_poly.pdbx_seq_one_letter_code
_entity_poly.pdbx_strand_id
1 'polypeptide(L)'
;EKCIYDLKKKNQELGKFKFALDYKIKELKKQIEPRENDIKEMKEQTHEMEQELDTFHKKNAQQELDIAELKLKLTTTDKEMHKGPQKVRDVEALVRRFKTDLHNCVGFTQEPKRLKDSITDLYGRYVQKSDVVDIVGVDAEVQREYARHREHLERNVASLKRKLAKDSVVHHADNVKIMQHHAQVNSI
;
A
#
# COMPACT_ATOMS: atom_id res chain seq x y z
N GLU A 1 67.79 40.40 74.72
CA GLU A 1 67.81 38.97 74.38
C GLU A 1 66.46 38.24 74.56
N LYS A 2 65.72 38.42 75.67
CA LYS A 2 64.43 37.71 75.94
C LYS A 2 63.36 37.83 74.83
N CYS A 3 63.15 39.03 74.29
CA CYS A 3 62.16 39.28 73.23
C CYS A 3 62.47 38.51 71.93
N ILE A 4 63.76 38.38 71.57
CA ILE A 4 64.19 37.63 70.37
C ILE A 4 63.92 36.14 70.56
N TYR A 5 64.11 35.61 71.77
CA TYR A 5 63.80 34.21 72.09
C TYR A 5 62.30 33.93 71.99
N ASP A 6 61.45 34.78 72.57
CA ASP A 6 59.99 34.60 72.53
C ASP A 6 59.44 34.71 71.11
N LEU A 7 59.97 35.63 70.30
CA LEU A 7 59.63 35.74 68.87
C LEU A 7 60.06 34.50 68.08
N LYS A 8 61.25 33.95 68.33
CA LYS A 8 61.71 32.70 67.71
C LYS A 8 60.81 31.52 68.07
N LYS A 9 60.39 31.42 69.34
CA LYS A 9 59.47 30.36 69.80
C LYS A 9 58.10 30.47 69.14
N LYS A 10 57.51 31.67 69.09
CA LYS A 10 56.27 31.93 68.35
C LYS A 10 56.39 31.60 66.87
N ASN A 11 57.51 31.94 66.25
CA ASN A 11 57.74 31.63 64.83
C ASN A 11 57.83 30.12 64.59
N GLN A 12 58.46 29.37 65.50
CA GLN A 12 58.48 27.90 65.44
C GLN A 12 57.08 27.30 65.61
N GLU A 13 56.27 27.82 66.54
CA GLU A 13 54.87 27.39 66.73
C GLU A 13 54.02 27.70 65.50
N LEU A 14 54.15 28.90 64.91
CA LEU A 14 53.51 29.27 63.64
C LEU A 14 53.92 28.33 62.50
N GLY A 15 55.20 27.93 62.44
CA GLY A 15 55.67 26.93 61.49
C GLY A 15 54.96 25.57 61.63
N LYS A 16 54.73 25.12 62.88
CA LYS A 16 53.98 23.88 63.15
C LYS A 16 52.50 24.00 62.76
N PHE A 17 51.86 25.13 63.07
CA PHE A 17 50.47 25.38 62.66
C PHE A 17 50.33 25.43 61.14
N LYS A 18 51.26 26.10 60.45
CA LYS A 18 51.30 26.11 58.98
C LYS A 18 51.37 24.69 58.42
N PHE A 19 52.28 23.85 58.94
CA PHE A 19 52.41 22.47 58.50
C PHE A 19 51.12 21.65 58.71
N ALA A 20 50.48 21.79 59.88
CA ALA A 20 49.22 21.12 60.18
C ALA A 20 48.07 21.57 59.25
N LEU A 21 47.98 22.86 58.96
CA LEU A 21 46.99 23.42 58.03
C LEU A 21 47.26 22.97 56.59
N ASP A 22 48.51 22.98 56.13
CA ASP A 22 48.89 22.52 54.80
C ASP A 22 48.54 21.04 54.61
N TYR A 23 48.79 20.20 55.62
CA TYR A 23 48.37 18.80 55.61
C TYR A 23 46.84 18.66 55.54
N LYS A 24 46.10 19.44 56.34
CA LYS A 24 44.63 19.39 56.33
C LYS A 24 44.04 19.86 55.00
N ILE A 25 44.61 20.90 54.39
CA ILE A 25 44.23 21.37 53.05
C ILE A 25 44.47 20.28 52.02
N LYS A 26 45.63 19.62 52.05
CA LYS A 26 45.95 18.54 51.10
C LYS A 26 44.98 17.36 51.24
N GLU A 27 44.67 16.97 52.47
CA GLU A 27 43.71 15.88 52.74
C GLU A 27 42.29 16.24 52.26
N LEU A 28 41.82 17.45 52.55
CA LEU A 28 40.51 17.90 52.08
C LEU A 28 40.43 17.96 50.55
N LYS A 29 41.48 18.46 49.88
CA LYS A 29 41.54 18.45 48.40
C LYS A 29 41.46 17.03 47.83
N LYS A 30 42.17 16.08 48.43
CA LYS A 30 42.13 14.66 48.03
C LYS A 30 40.72 14.04 48.16
N GLN A 31 39.90 14.55 49.07
CA GLN A 31 38.52 14.10 49.23
C GLN A 31 37.52 14.83 48.32
N ILE A 32 37.81 16.06 47.92
CA ILE A 32 36.96 16.87 47.03
C ILE A 32 37.02 16.35 45.59
N GLU A 33 38.22 16.06 45.08
CA GLU A 33 38.43 15.60 43.70
C GLU A 33 37.58 14.40 43.29
N PRO A 34 37.51 13.28 44.04
CA PRO A 34 36.64 12.16 43.67
C PRO A 34 35.16 12.54 43.70
N ARG A 35 34.72 13.37 44.65
CA ARG A 35 33.33 13.83 44.72
C ARG A 35 32.95 14.72 43.54
N GLU A 36 33.86 15.58 43.08
CA GLU A 36 33.64 16.39 41.88
C GLU A 36 33.53 15.53 40.62
N ASN A 37 34.34 14.47 40.52
CA ASN A 37 34.23 13.50 39.44
C ASN A 37 32.91 12.73 39.48
N ASP A 38 32.49 12.23 40.65
CA ASP A 38 31.21 11.53 40.81
C ASP A 38 30.02 12.44 40.44
N ILE A 39 30.07 13.72 40.87
CA ILE A 39 29.04 14.71 40.51
C ILE A 39 29.00 14.94 39.01
N LYS A 40 30.16 14.99 38.35
CA LYS A 40 30.24 15.16 36.90
C LYS A 40 29.63 13.96 36.17
N GLU A 41 29.97 12.74 36.58
CA GLU A 41 29.43 11.52 35.99
C GLU A 41 27.92 11.42 36.17
N MET A 42 27.40 11.67 37.38
CA MET A 42 25.96 11.66 37.64
C MET A 42 25.21 12.72 36.80
N LYS A 43 25.82 13.89 36.57
CA LYS A 43 25.23 14.92 35.69
C LYS A 43 25.17 14.47 34.24
N GLU A 44 26.20 13.80 33.76
CA GLU A 44 26.25 13.26 32.40
C GLU A 44 25.19 12.17 32.20
N GLN A 45 25.07 11.23 33.15
CA GLN A 45 24.01 10.22 33.15
C GLN A 45 22.60 10.83 33.22
N THR A 46 22.41 11.88 34.04
CA THR A 46 21.13 12.59 34.11
C THR A 46 20.77 13.19 32.76
N HIS A 47 21.75 13.80 32.08
CA HIS A 47 21.55 14.41 30.78
C HIS A 47 21.22 13.38 29.69
N GLU A 48 21.91 12.24 29.67
CA GLU A 48 21.62 11.14 28.74
C GLU A 48 20.19 10.61 28.96
N MET A 49 19.81 10.40 30.22
CA MET A 49 18.46 9.93 30.55
C MET A 49 17.37 10.94 30.17
N GLU A 50 17.62 12.25 30.30
CA GLU A 50 16.71 13.29 29.83
C GLU A 50 16.51 13.25 28.30
N GLN A 51 17.58 13.01 27.53
CA GLN A 51 17.50 12.86 26.08
C GLN A 51 16.73 11.60 25.66
N GLU A 52 16.93 10.49 26.38
CA GLU A 52 16.17 9.26 26.15
C GLU A 52 14.67 9.48 26.43
N LEU A 53 14.34 10.16 27.54
CA LEU A 53 12.95 10.49 27.89
C LEU A 53 12.27 11.34 26.81
N ASP A 54 12.94 12.38 26.30
CA ASP A 54 12.40 13.20 25.20
C ASP A 54 12.15 12.36 23.94
N THR A 55 13.05 11.43 23.63
CA THR A 55 12.90 10.48 22.52
C THR A 55 11.70 9.56 22.72
N PHE A 56 11.50 9.02 23.93
CA PHE A 56 10.33 8.20 24.27
C PHE A 56 9.03 8.99 24.18
N HIS A 57 9.01 10.24 24.64
CA HIS A 57 7.84 11.10 24.54
C HIS A 57 7.42 11.33 23.09
N LYS A 58 8.38 11.64 22.21
CA LYS A 58 8.11 11.79 20.75
C LYS A 58 7.58 10.50 20.14
N LYS A 59 8.17 9.35 20.50
CA LYS A 59 7.72 8.05 20.01
C LYS A 59 6.31 7.70 20.48
N ASN A 60 5.99 7.95 21.74
CA ASN A 60 4.65 7.73 22.29
C ASN A 60 3.61 8.61 21.59
N ALA A 61 3.91 9.91 21.40
CA ALA A 61 3.02 10.81 20.68
C ALA A 61 2.75 10.33 19.24
N GLN A 62 3.78 9.84 18.53
CA GLN A 62 3.61 9.25 17.21
C GLN A 62 2.74 7.98 17.25
N GLN A 63 2.97 7.10 18.22
CA GLN A 63 2.18 5.87 18.37
C GLN A 63 0.70 6.18 18.67
N GLU A 64 0.40 7.23 19.43
CA GLU A 64 -0.98 7.67 19.66
C GLU A 64 -1.67 8.12 18.35
N LEU A 65 -0.96 8.85 17.50
CA LEU A 65 -1.44 9.24 16.18
C LEU A 65 -1.71 8.01 15.29
N ASP A 66 -0.77 7.07 15.25
CA ASP A 66 -0.90 5.83 14.46
C ASP A 66 -2.11 5.01 14.93
N ILE A 67 -2.32 4.91 16.25
CA ILE A 67 -3.49 4.23 16.83
C ILE A 67 -4.78 4.93 16.39
N ALA A 68 -4.83 6.26 16.40
CA ALA A 68 -6.01 7.01 15.98
C ALA A 68 -6.31 6.78 14.48
N GLU A 69 -5.28 6.81 13.63
CA GLU A 69 -5.41 6.53 12.20
C GLU A 69 -5.92 5.12 11.93
N LEU A 70 -5.33 4.11 12.58
CA LEU A 70 -5.73 2.71 12.43
C LEU A 70 -7.17 2.47 12.88
N LYS A 71 -7.62 3.12 13.97
CA LYS A 71 -9.03 3.06 14.41
C LYS A 71 -9.96 3.67 13.36
N LEU A 72 -9.62 4.83 12.79
CA LEU A 72 -10.42 5.46 11.74
C LEU A 72 -10.52 4.56 10.50
N LYS A 73 -9.39 3.99 10.07
CA LYS A 73 -9.33 3.05 8.94
C LYS A 73 -10.18 1.81 9.20
N LEU A 74 -10.10 1.23 10.39
CA LEU A 74 -10.91 0.08 10.78
C LEU A 74 -12.41 0.39 10.68
N THR A 75 -12.87 1.50 11.26
CA THR A 75 -14.30 1.88 11.22
C THR A 75 -14.80 2.19 9.81
N THR A 76 -13.94 2.74 8.95
CA THR A 76 -14.29 3.04 7.55
C THR A 76 -14.40 1.77 6.74
N THR A 77 -13.40 0.89 6.81
CA THR A 77 -13.41 -0.41 6.15
C THR A 77 -14.57 -1.27 6.61
N ASP A 78 -14.89 -1.26 7.91
CA ASP A 78 -16.04 -2.01 8.44
C ASP A 78 -17.36 -1.52 7.85
N LYS A 79 -17.58 -0.19 7.78
CA LYS A 79 -18.76 0.38 7.10
C LYS A 79 -18.82 -0.02 5.63
N GLU A 80 -17.70 -0.03 4.92
CA GLU A 80 -17.66 -0.45 3.51
C GLU A 80 -17.92 -1.94 3.33
N MET A 81 -17.39 -2.76 4.21
CA MET A 81 -17.61 -4.20 4.23
C MET A 81 -19.09 -4.53 4.41
N HIS A 82 -19.85 -3.74 5.17
CA HIS A 82 -21.29 -3.91 5.31
C HIS A 82 -22.12 -3.44 4.10
N LYS A 83 -21.59 -2.54 3.25
CA LYS A 83 -22.30 -2.08 2.04
C LYS A 83 -22.48 -3.20 1.02
N GLY A 84 -21.51 -4.10 0.89
CA GLY A 84 -21.58 -5.23 -0.04
C GLY A 84 -22.75 -6.18 0.27
N PRO A 85 -22.80 -6.80 1.45
CA PRO A 85 -23.91 -7.65 1.89
C PRO A 85 -25.26 -6.94 1.86
N GLN A 86 -25.33 -5.65 2.18
CA GLN A 86 -26.57 -4.89 2.09
C GLN A 86 -27.07 -4.82 0.64
N LYS A 87 -26.21 -4.47 -0.31
CA LYS A 87 -26.57 -4.47 -1.74
C LYS A 87 -27.04 -5.84 -2.22
N VAL A 88 -26.38 -6.91 -1.79
CA VAL A 88 -26.80 -8.29 -2.13
C VAL A 88 -28.20 -8.56 -1.60
N ARG A 89 -28.49 -8.23 -0.34
CA ARG A 89 -29.83 -8.39 0.26
C ARG A 89 -30.88 -7.56 -0.47
N ASP A 90 -30.56 -6.34 -0.86
CA ASP A 90 -31.47 -5.46 -1.59
C ASP A 90 -31.82 -6.04 -2.97
N VAL A 91 -30.81 -6.55 -3.69
CA VAL A 91 -31.01 -7.22 -4.99
C VAL A 91 -31.79 -8.53 -4.82
N GLU A 92 -31.49 -9.36 -3.82
CA GLU A 92 -32.25 -10.58 -3.55
C GLU A 92 -33.72 -10.27 -3.25
N ALA A 93 -33.99 -9.23 -2.46
CA ALA A 93 -35.35 -8.78 -2.18
C ALA A 93 -36.06 -8.29 -3.45
N LEU A 94 -35.35 -7.55 -4.31
CA LEU A 94 -35.87 -7.10 -5.61
C LEU A 94 -36.24 -8.29 -6.51
N VAL A 95 -35.34 -9.26 -6.64
CA VAL A 95 -35.56 -10.48 -7.44
C VAL A 95 -36.74 -11.29 -6.91
N ARG A 96 -36.85 -11.44 -5.58
CA ARG A 96 -37.99 -12.13 -4.96
C ARG A 96 -39.32 -11.44 -5.29
N ARG A 97 -39.38 -10.11 -5.16
CA ARG A 97 -40.58 -9.32 -5.51
C ARG A 97 -40.92 -9.45 -6.99
N PHE A 98 -39.94 -9.31 -7.88
CA PHE A 98 -40.13 -9.49 -9.31
C PHE A 98 -40.68 -10.87 -9.65
N LYS A 99 -40.13 -11.94 -9.05
CA LYS A 99 -40.62 -13.31 -9.24
C LYS A 99 -42.09 -13.45 -8.81
N THR A 100 -42.47 -12.86 -7.68
CA THR A 100 -43.87 -12.86 -7.20
C THR A 100 -44.78 -12.11 -8.17
N ASP A 101 -44.40 -10.91 -8.60
CA ASP A 101 -45.21 -10.11 -9.51
C ASP A 101 -45.34 -10.75 -10.91
N LEU A 102 -44.27 -11.39 -11.39
CA LEU A 102 -44.31 -12.19 -12.61
C LEU A 102 -45.26 -13.37 -12.48
N HIS A 103 -45.22 -14.11 -11.37
CA HIS A 103 -46.15 -15.21 -11.10
C HIS A 103 -47.60 -14.73 -11.10
N ASN A 104 -47.87 -13.56 -10.52
CA ASN A 104 -49.20 -12.95 -10.54
C ASN A 104 -49.66 -12.61 -11.97
N CYS A 105 -48.75 -12.12 -12.83
CA CYS A 105 -49.07 -11.84 -14.23
C CYS A 105 -49.48 -13.11 -15.00
N VAL A 106 -48.78 -14.23 -14.77
CA VAL A 106 -49.12 -15.54 -15.38
C VAL A 106 -50.54 -15.99 -15.00
N GLY A 107 -51.07 -15.55 -13.85
CA GLY A 107 -52.46 -15.78 -13.47
C GLY A 107 -53.49 -15.21 -14.46
N PHE A 108 -53.12 -14.22 -15.28
CA PHE A 108 -53.99 -13.61 -16.29
C PHE A 108 -53.82 -14.20 -17.70
N THR A 109 -53.17 -15.35 -17.85
CA THR A 109 -52.88 -15.96 -19.18
C THR A 109 -54.13 -16.15 -20.04
N GLN A 110 -55.29 -16.41 -19.43
CA GLN A 110 -56.57 -16.56 -20.13
C GLN A 110 -57.30 -15.23 -20.41
N GLU A 111 -56.76 -14.10 -19.94
CA GLU A 111 -57.37 -12.77 -20.02
C GLU A 111 -56.43 -11.78 -20.74
N PRO A 112 -56.39 -11.77 -22.08
CA PRO A 112 -55.33 -11.11 -22.87
C PRO A 112 -55.15 -9.62 -22.58
N LYS A 113 -56.25 -8.89 -22.33
CA LYS A 113 -56.18 -7.46 -22.00
C LYS A 113 -55.53 -7.23 -20.64
N ARG A 114 -55.93 -7.99 -19.61
CA ARG A 114 -55.39 -7.87 -18.26
C ARG A 114 -53.94 -8.33 -18.18
N LEU A 115 -53.55 -9.37 -18.93
CA LEU A 115 -52.16 -9.80 -19.04
C LEU A 115 -51.29 -8.69 -19.64
N LYS A 116 -51.74 -8.05 -20.73
CA LYS A 116 -51.03 -6.93 -21.34
C LYS A 116 -50.82 -5.80 -20.33
N ASP A 117 -51.88 -5.41 -19.63
CA ASP A 117 -51.81 -4.31 -18.68
C ASP A 117 -50.91 -4.66 -17.48
N SER A 118 -50.97 -5.89 -16.97
CA SER A 118 -50.11 -6.34 -15.86
C SER A 118 -48.64 -6.43 -16.25
N ILE A 119 -48.32 -6.89 -17.48
CA ILE A 119 -46.95 -6.92 -17.99
C ILE A 119 -46.42 -5.50 -18.23
N THR A 120 -47.26 -4.59 -18.72
CA THR A 120 -46.87 -3.19 -18.93
C THR A 120 -46.54 -2.51 -17.60
N ASP A 121 -47.32 -2.76 -16.56
CA ASP A 121 -47.07 -2.26 -15.21
C ASP A 121 -45.82 -2.91 -14.57
N LEU A 122 -45.63 -4.23 -14.76
CA LEU A 122 -44.41 -4.93 -14.35
C LEU A 122 -43.16 -4.31 -15.00
N TYR A 123 -43.22 -4.04 -16.31
CA TYR A 123 -42.12 -3.40 -17.03
C TYR A 123 -41.82 -2.00 -16.47
N GLY A 124 -42.84 -1.18 -16.24
CA GLY A 124 -42.68 0.15 -15.65
C GLY A 124 -42.12 0.16 -14.22
N ARG A 125 -42.42 -0.88 -13.42
CA ARG A 125 -41.95 -1.00 -12.04
C ARG A 125 -40.50 -1.45 -11.91
N TYR A 126 -40.01 -2.28 -12.83
CA TYR A 126 -38.71 -2.93 -12.69
C TYR A 126 -37.66 -2.50 -13.71
N VAL A 127 -38.04 -1.81 -14.79
CA VAL A 127 -37.10 -1.35 -15.82
C VAL A 127 -37.04 0.17 -15.78
N GLN A 128 -35.91 0.72 -15.33
CA GLN A 128 -35.66 2.16 -15.39
C GLN A 128 -35.13 2.56 -16.77
N LYS A 129 -35.34 3.83 -17.16
CA LYS A 129 -34.83 4.36 -18.43
C LYS A 129 -33.30 4.29 -18.53
N SER A 130 -32.58 4.39 -17.42
CA SER A 130 -31.12 4.20 -17.37
C SER A 130 -30.70 2.78 -17.72
N ASP A 131 -31.43 1.78 -17.23
CA ASP A 131 -31.12 0.36 -17.46
C ASP A 131 -31.19 0.02 -18.95
N VAL A 132 -32.15 0.62 -19.66
CA VAL A 132 -32.30 0.46 -21.12
C VAL A 132 -31.11 1.05 -21.87
N VAL A 133 -30.60 2.21 -21.43
CA VAL A 133 -29.44 2.87 -22.05
C VAL A 133 -28.17 2.06 -21.81
N ASP A 134 -27.97 1.52 -20.61
CA ASP A 134 -26.81 0.68 -20.29
C ASP A 134 -26.81 -0.65 -21.06
N ILE A 135 -27.97 -1.31 -21.16
CA ILE A 135 -28.11 -2.56 -21.93
C ILE A 135 -27.77 -2.33 -23.41
N VAL A 136 -28.28 -1.25 -24.00
CA VAL A 136 -27.99 -0.89 -25.40
C VAL A 136 -26.51 -0.47 -25.59
N GLY A 137 -25.93 0.21 -24.61
CA GLY A 137 -24.52 0.61 -24.61
C GLY A 137 -23.56 -0.59 -24.61
N VAL A 138 -23.84 -1.61 -23.80
CA VAL A 138 -23.05 -2.86 -23.74
C VAL A 138 -23.11 -3.60 -25.08
N ASP A 139 -24.30 -3.70 -25.70
CA ASP A 139 -24.44 -4.36 -27.02
C ASP A 139 -23.60 -3.65 -28.09
N ALA A 140 -23.62 -2.31 -28.12
CA ALA A 140 -22.84 -1.51 -29.05
C ALA A 140 -21.31 -1.62 -28.82
N GLU A 141 -20.86 -1.85 -27.59
CA GLU A 141 -19.46 -2.10 -27.28
C GLU A 141 -19.01 -3.50 -27.73
N VAL A 142 -19.82 -4.52 -27.47
CA VAL A 142 -19.58 -5.90 -27.93
C VAL A 142 -19.48 -5.97 -29.45
N GLN A 143 -20.37 -5.28 -30.17
CA GLN A 143 -20.33 -5.23 -31.64
C GLN A 143 -19.05 -4.55 -32.17
N ARG A 144 -18.59 -3.47 -31.53
CA ARG A 144 -17.33 -2.80 -31.89
C ARG A 144 -16.12 -3.71 -31.67
N GLU A 145 -16.09 -4.46 -30.58
CA GLU A 145 -15.00 -5.40 -30.30
C GLU A 145 -14.96 -6.55 -31.32
N TYR A 146 -16.12 -7.08 -31.67
CA TYR A 146 -16.23 -8.11 -32.71
C TYR A 146 -15.70 -7.60 -34.06
N ALA A 147 -16.02 -6.36 -34.43
CA ALA A 147 -15.51 -5.74 -35.66
C ALA A 147 -13.98 -5.60 -35.66
N ARG A 148 -13.38 -5.20 -34.52
CA ARG A 148 -11.92 -5.12 -34.36
C ARG A 148 -11.24 -6.48 -34.52
N HIS A 149 -11.79 -7.53 -33.91
CA HIS A 149 -11.27 -8.88 -34.04
C HIS A 149 -11.37 -9.40 -35.47
N ARG A 150 -12.50 -9.16 -36.15
CA ARG A 150 -12.68 -9.54 -37.55
C ARG A 150 -11.62 -8.88 -38.45
N GLU A 151 -11.42 -7.57 -38.29
CA GLU A 151 -10.44 -6.83 -39.08
C GLU A 151 -9.00 -7.35 -38.85
N HIS A 152 -8.65 -7.67 -37.60
CA HIS A 152 -7.36 -8.27 -37.27
C HIS A 152 -7.17 -9.65 -37.95
N LEU A 153 -8.19 -10.50 -37.90
CA LEU A 153 -8.16 -11.80 -38.56
C LEU A 153 -8.07 -11.67 -40.08
N GLU A 154 -8.81 -10.74 -40.69
CA GLU A 154 -8.75 -10.44 -42.12
C GLU A 154 -7.34 -9.98 -42.53
N ARG A 155 -6.71 -9.10 -41.74
CA ARG A 155 -5.32 -8.66 -41.96
C ARG A 155 -4.33 -9.83 -41.85
N ASN A 156 -4.50 -10.71 -40.86
CA ASN A 156 -3.65 -11.89 -40.68
C ASN A 156 -3.82 -12.87 -41.84
N VAL A 157 -5.05 -13.17 -42.26
CA VAL A 157 -5.34 -14.05 -43.40
C VAL A 157 -4.72 -13.47 -44.68
N ALA A 158 -4.85 -12.16 -44.92
CA ALA A 158 -4.24 -11.51 -46.07
C ALA A 158 -2.71 -11.63 -46.05
N SER A 159 -2.08 -11.41 -44.89
CA SER A 159 -0.64 -11.59 -44.69
C SER A 159 -0.20 -13.04 -44.94
N LEU A 160 -0.90 -14.01 -44.37
CA LEU A 160 -0.62 -15.44 -44.54
C LEU A 160 -0.76 -15.87 -46.01
N LYS A 161 -1.79 -15.40 -46.71
CA LYS A 161 -1.96 -15.63 -48.15
C LYS A 161 -0.78 -15.09 -48.96
N ARG A 162 -0.29 -13.88 -48.65
CA ARG A 162 0.89 -13.31 -49.31
C ARG A 162 2.17 -14.10 -49.02
N LYS A 163 2.38 -14.54 -47.78
CA LYS A 163 3.53 -15.38 -47.40
C LYS A 163 3.50 -16.71 -48.15
N LEU A 164 2.35 -17.39 -48.16
CA LEU A 164 2.17 -18.66 -48.88
C LEU A 164 2.44 -18.52 -50.38
N ALA A 165 1.94 -17.45 -51.01
CA ALA A 165 2.22 -17.18 -52.42
C ALA A 165 3.72 -16.97 -52.68
N LYS A 166 4.42 -16.24 -51.80
CA LYS A 166 5.87 -16.03 -51.89
C LYS A 166 6.64 -17.34 -51.72
N ASP A 167 6.29 -18.14 -50.71
CA ASP A 167 6.96 -19.42 -50.44
C ASP A 167 6.77 -20.41 -51.58
N SER A 168 5.60 -20.44 -52.21
CA SER A 168 5.35 -21.28 -53.39
C SER A 168 6.26 -20.90 -54.57
N VAL A 169 6.50 -19.60 -54.79
CA VAL A 169 7.43 -19.12 -55.83
C VAL A 169 8.87 -19.50 -55.50
N VAL A 170 9.30 -19.35 -54.24
CA VAL A 170 10.65 -19.73 -53.79
C VAL A 170 10.86 -21.23 -53.95
N HIS A 171 9.92 -22.06 -53.49
CA HIS A 171 9.99 -23.52 -53.64
C HIS A 171 10.06 -23.96 -55.11
N HIS A 172 9.30 -23.30 -56.00
CA HIS A 172 9.38 -23.58 -57.43
C HIS A 172 10.78 -23.25 -57.99
N ALA A 173 11.33 -22.09 -57.64
CA ALA A 173 12.66 -21.67 -58.08
C ALA A 173 13.77 -22.61 -57.57
N ASP A 174 13.69 -23.06 -56.32
CA ASP A 174 14.67 -23.98 -55.73
C ASP A 174 14.59 -25.38 -56.34
N ASN A 175 13.38 -25.89 -56.61
CA ASN A 175 13.20 -27.17 -57.31
C ASN A 175 13.82 -27.13 -58.71
N VAL A 176 13.64 -26.04 -59.46
CA VAL A 176 14.27 -25.89 -60.78
C VAL A 176 15.80 -25.92 -60.69
N LYS A 177 16.39 -25.24 -59.70
CA LYS A 177 17.85 -25.27 -59.47
C LYS A 177 18.35 -26.67 -59.10
N ILE A 178 17.64 -27.39 -58.24
CA ILE A 178 17.99 -28.76 -57.85
C ILE A 178 17.94 -29.69 -59.07
N MET A 179 16.91 -29.57 -59.92
CA MET A 179 16.82 -30.36 -61.15
C MET A 179 17.98 -30.05 -62.11
N GLN A 180 18.37 -28.79 -62.24
CA GLN A 180 19.53 -28.40 -63.05
C GLN A 180 20.84 -28.99 -62.49
N HIS A 181 21.04 -28.91 -61.17
CA HIS A 181 22.21 -29.49 -60.51
C HIS A 181 22.27 -31.02 -60.64
N HIS A 182 21.14 -31.72 -60.45
CA HIS A 182 21.09 -33.18 -60.66
C HIS A 182 21.36 -33.58 -62.11
N ALA A 183 20.86 -32.82 -63.10
CA ALA A 183 21.16 -33.07 -64.51
C ALA A 183 22.65 -32.88 -64.83
N GLN A 184 23.30 -31.91 -64.16
CA GLN A 184 24.73 -31.63 -64.35
C GLN A 184 25.64 -32.67 -63.68
N VAL A 185 25.25 -33.17 -62.49
CA VAL A 185 25.99 -34.23 -61.77
C VAL A 185 25.84 -35.60 -62.45
N ASN A 186 24.69 -35.91 -63.05
CA ASN A 186 24.48 -37.17 -63.79
C ASN A 186 25.12 -37.18 -65.19
N SER A 187 25.72 -36.08 -65.63
CA SER A 187 26.40 -35.95 -66.93
C SER A 187 27.94 -36.00 -66.82
N ILE A 188 28.48 -36.29 -65.64
CA ILE A 188 29.90 -36.54 -65.34
C ILE A 188 30.06 -38.04 -65.07
#